data_AF-A0A1F8MT75-F1
#
_entry.id   AF-A0A1F8MT75-F1
#
_cell.length_a   1.000
_cell.length_b   1.000
_cell.length_c   1.000
_cell.angle_alpha   90.00
_cell.angle_beta   90.00
_cell.angle_gamma   90.00
#
_symmetry.space_group_name_H-M   'P 1'
#
loop_
_entity.id
_entity.type
_entity.pdbx_description
1 polymer ?
#
loop_
_entity_poly.entity_id
_entity_poly.type
_entity_poly.pdbx_seq_one_letter_code
_entity_poly.pdbx_strand_id
1 'polypeptide(L)'
;MVHRYFVSGIIVAALFLMISGMVGCSSSSGGPSPQPLPVTDVNGTVFEDSDSNGVKGDGEQGIAGVLVSNGSTSTVSDLNGSYTLPKAGSFVFVTTPSDYTQSGSWYRSISSSQFDFGLVYTPEKKTSGFTFVHMTDIHLDSDSLSTLNEALEEIGDISPAFVVATGDFVNIGNNVTISEAQADQWFSAFKTAASGLDMPVYCAPGNHDMADISQETAQTGGSKDTYRSYFGPTYYSFDWGDYHCIVLDPNDVESGRQVYQISGSQLEWLQKDLSYRQGSPLIVFCHEPTTSWESQSEVLDVLLAGRSASEVSIFAGHAHQDLLMDTQGIAEQVTGAFSGEWWFGSNVDGNEAGYRLVSVSGEGISSLYKETGATRKIHLQLTGPIVSGQVELAALIYSEHGSIQQASYRIDEGVSVPMTVEAGTPWATAAAAWDTGLLAEGYYSITLTADDGVETFTREVSVKVSANQTVPIKEMLQHFETYQGWYVTIEGTVMVAMFGPPLAEEGAGGMKISDATGTVVIYTGECKSPPLPSLSVGTYVSVRVVPLRFSWAFITDADDPDHEGTFEQMESQLFLMSGVEGVVEKDGDGNIVALRLMRMVSASDLTQIS
;
A
#
# COMPACT_ATOMS: atom_id res chain seq x y z
N MET A 1 -29.78 -26.57 42.00
CA MET A 1 -30.53 -27.84 41.79
C MET A 1 -31.63 -27.59 40.77
N VAL A 2 -31.99 -28.64 40.00
CA VAL A 2 -33.23 -28.86 39.21
C VAL A 2 -34.41 -27.92 39.57
N HIS A 3 -35.15 -27.32 38.63
CA HIS A 3 -35.81 -27.97 37.49
C HIS A 3 -35.94 -27.13 36.18
N ARG A 4 -36.12 -27.85 35.06
CA ARG A 4 -36.65 -27.37 33.76
C ARG A 4 -38.19 -27.29 33.78
N TYR A 5 -38.79 -26.65 32.76
CA TYR A 5 -39.65 -27.24 31.70
C TYR A 5 -40.42 -26.10 30.97
N PHE A 6 -40.18 -25.89 29.66
CA PHE A 6 -41.09 -26.20 28.51
C PHE A 6 -42.36 -25.31 28.40
N VAL A 7 -42.90 -24.96 27.21
CA VAL A 7 -42.41 -24.91 25.81
C VAL A 7 -43.46 -24.14 24.95
N SER A 8 -43.12 -23.78 23.70
CA SER A 8 -44.00 -23.14 22.68
C SER A 8 -44.45 -21.68 22.94
N GLY A 9 -44.73 -20.86 21.92
CA GLY A 9 -44.46 -21.06 20.48
C GLY A 9 -45.55 -20.51 19.53
N ILE A 10 -45.22 -19.41 18.83
CA ILE A 10 -45.75 -18.98 17.51
C ILE A 10 -47.27 -18.74 17.37
N ILE A 11 -47.66 -17.53 16.95
CA ILE A 11 -48.51 -17.29 15.76
C ILE A 11 -48.47 -15.79 15.39
N VAL A 12 -48.44 -15.51 14.08
CA VAL A 12 -48.45 -14.16 13.48
C VAL A 12 -49.84 -13.90 12.89
N ALA A 13 -50.37 -12.69 13.08
CA ALA A 13 -51.42 -12.14 12.21
C ALA A 13 -51.45 -10.60 12.31
N ALA A 14 -51.44 -9.92 11.16
CA ALA A 14 -51.75 -8.50 11.05
C ALA A 14 -53.13 -8.32 10.38
N LEU A 15 -53.86 -7.26 10.70
CA LEU A 15 -54.91 -6.76 9.81
C LEU A 15 -55.19 -5.26 9.98
N PHE A 16 -55.62 -4.64 8.89
CA PHE A 16 -56.02 -3.24 8.75
C PHE A 16 -57.26 -2.88 9.58
N LEU A 17 -57.41 -1.57 9.84
CA LEU A 17 -58.73 -0.93 9.71
C LEU A 17 -58.60 0.54 9.27
N MET A 18 -59.38 0.94 8.25
CA MET A 18 -59.56 2.35 7.85
C MET A 18 -60.73 2.98 8.60
N ILE A 19 -60.70 4.29 8.84
CA ILE A 19 -61.89 5.13 9.09
C ILE A 19 -61.77 6.41 8.25
N SER A 20 -62.87 6.88 7.67
CA SER A 20 -62.87 7.89 6.59
C SER A 20 -63.87 9.04 6.83
N GLY A 21 -63.42 10.30 6.71
CA GLY A 21 -64.27 11.51 6.68
C GLY A 21 -64.87 11.94 8.04
N MET A 22 -65.54 13.10 8.19
CA MET A 22 -65.84 14.25 7.31
C MET A 22 -66.67 15.25 8.18
N VAL A 23 -66.65 16.59 8.17
CA VAL A 23 -65.94 17.76 7.56
C VAL A 23 -65.97 18.86 8.66
N GLY A 24 -65.11 19.87 8.82
CA GLY A 24 -64.00 20.46 8.04
C GLY A 24 -64.22 21.98 7.82
N CYS A 25 -63.21 22.84 8.01
CA CYS A 25 -63.33 24.30 7.79
C CYS A 25 -61.96 24.94 7.44
N SER A 26 -61.94 26.08 6.76
CA SER A 26 -60.78 26.54 5.96
C SER A 26 -60.10 27.85 6.39
N SER A 27 -58.77 27.88 6.33
CA SER A 27 -57.98 29.09 6.00
C SER A 27 -56.62 28.68 5.40
N SER A 28 -56.04 29.53 4.54
CA SER A 28 -54.97 29.15 3.60
C SER A 28 -53.64 29.90 3.80
N SER A 29 -52.52 29.17 3.83
CA SER A 29 -51.19 29.70 3.47
C SER A 29 -50.18 28.56 3.19
N GLY A 30 -50.42 27.77 2.15
CA GLY A 30 -49.42 26.82 1.65
C GLY A 30 -48.40 27.54 0.77
N GLY A 31 -47.20 27.78 1.29
CA GLY A 31 -46.05 28.05 0.42
C GLY A 31 -45.66 26.78 -0.34
N PRO A 32 -45.05 26.87 -1.52
CA PRO A 32 -44.50 25.69 -2.17
C PRO A 32 -43.40 25.09 -1.28
N SER A 33 -43.52 23.81 -0.94
CA SER A 33 -42.33 23.03 -0.60
C SER A 33 -41.37 23.15 -1.78
N PRO A 34 -40.05 23.33 -1.57
CA PRO A 34 -39.11 23.21 -2.67
C PRO A 34 -39.31 21.84 -3.33
N GLN A 35 -39.66 21.86 -4.62
CA GLN A 35 -39.42 20.70 -5.47
C GLN A 35 -37.90 20.50 -5.49
N PRO A 36 -37.39 19.26 -5.34
CA PRO A 36 -36.04 18.98 -5.77
C PRO A 36 -35.88 19.47 -7.21
N LEU A 37 -34.81 20.22 -7.48
CA LEU A 37 -34.44 20.48 -8.87
C LEU A 37 -34.19 19.13 -9.54
N PRO A 38 -34.55 18.95 -10.82
CA PRO A 38 -34.28 17.70 -11.50
C PRO A 38 -32.78 17.45 -11.53
N VAL A 39 -32.32 16.45 -10.77
CA VAL A 39 -31.02 15.83 -11.00
C VAL A 39 -31.11 15.27 -12.42
N THR A 40 -30.34 15.88 -13.32
CA THR A 40 -30.27 15.41 -14.72
C THR A 40 -29.38 14.19 -14.72
N ASP A 41 -29.89 13.03 -15.12
CA ASP A 41 -29.09 11.81 -15.11
C ASP A 41 -27.95 11.88 -16.14
N VAL A 42 -26.83 11.22 -15.83
CA VAL A 42 -25.79 10.89 -16.81
C VAL A 42 -26.12 9.52 -17.42
N ASN A 43 -26.01 9.43 -18.74
CA ASN A 43 -26.35 8.25 -19.52
C ASN A 43 -25.16 7.84 -20.38
N GLY A 44 -25.18 6.63 -20.93
CA GLY A 44 -24.16 6.17 -21.85
C GLY A 44 -24.36 4.74 -22.30
N THR A 45 -23.51 4.31 -23.21
CA THR A 45 -23.38 2.93 -23.66
C THR A 45 -21.96 2.43 -23.39
N VAL A 46 -21.82 1.24 -22.83
CA VAL A 46 -20.58 0.45 -22.94
C VAL A 46 -20.69 -0.45 -24.16
N PHE A 47 -19.72 -0.43 -25.07
CA PHE A 47 -19.81 -1.11 -26.37
C PHE A 47 -18.52 -1.81 -26.79
N GLU A 48 -18.65 -2.82 -27.65
CA GLU A 48 -17.54 -3.57 -28.25
C GLU A 48 -16.93 -2.78 -29.41
N ASP A 49 -15.85 -2.06 -29.09
CA ASP A 49 -15.12 -1.18 -29.98
C ASP A 49 -14.20 -2.03 -30.87
N SER A 50 -14.66 -2.27 -32.10
CA SER A 50 -14.16 -3.34 -32.97
C SER A 50 -13.07 -2.87 -33.95
N ASP A 51 -12.90 -1.56 -34.10
CA ASP A 51 -11.79 -0.94 -34.86
C ASP A 51 -10.90 -0.02 -34.00
N SER A 52 -11.11 -0.03 -32.67
CA SER A 52 -10.37 0.72 -31.65
C SER A 52 -10.39 2.24 -31.84
N ASN A 53 -11.50 2.80 -32.32
CA ASN A 53 -11.60 4.23 -32.63
C ASN A 53 -12.13 5.10 -31.46
N GLY A 54 -12.76 4.49 -30.44
CA GLY A 54 -13.30 5.18 -29.26
C GLY A 54 -14.71 5.73 -29.41
N VAL A 55 -15.38 5.53 -30.55
CA VAL A 55 -16.69 6.11 -30.91
C VAL A 55 -17.62 5.06 -31.53
N LYS A 56 -18.72 4.77 -30.82
CA LYS A 56 -19.67 3.71 -31.18
C LYS A 56 -20.21 3.81 -32.61
N GLY A 57 -19.88 2.83 -33.45
CA GLY A 57 -20.38 2.66 -34.80
C GLY A 57 -21.72 1.92 -34.92
N ASP A 58 -22.37 2.03 -36.08
CA ASP A 58 -23.68 1.40 -36.39
C ASP A 58 -23.69 -0.15 -36.27
N GLY A 59 -22.52 -0.79 -36.29
CA GLY A 59 -22.36 -2.24 -36.16
C GLY A 59 -22.00 -2.72 -34.75
N GLU A 60 -21.64 -1.82 -33.83
CA GLU A 60 -20.98 -2.18 -32.58
C GLU A 60 -21.99 -2.51 -31.48
N GLN A 61 -21.80 -3.68 -30.88
CA GLN A 61 -22.73 -4.24 -29.92
C GLN A 61 -22.53 -3.61 -28.54
N GLY A 62 -23.61 -3.48 -27.77
CA GLY A 62 -23.51 -3.05 -26.38
C GLY A 62 -23.09 -4.21 -25.48
N ILE A 63 -22.15 -3.97 -24.57
CA ILE A 63 -21.64 -4.98 -23.64
C ILE A 63 -22.45 -4.90 -22.35
N ALA A 64 -23.14 -5.98 -22.01
CA ALA A 64 -24.02 -6.08 -20.84
C ALA A 64 -23.25 -6.47 -19.57
N GLY A 65 -23.73 -6.04 -18.40
CA GLY A 65 -23.18 -6.44 -17.10
C GLY A 65 -21.88 -5.72 -16.69
N VAL A 66 -21.38 -4.77 -17.49
CA VAL A 66 -20.22 -3.94 -17.12
C VAL A 66 -20.65 -2.99 -16.02
N LEU A 67 -19.88 -2.93 -14.93
CA LEU A 67 -20.14 -2.06 -13.80
C LEU A 67 -19.67 -0.64 -14.14
N VAL A 68 -20.56 0.32 -13.94
CA VAL A 68 -20.36 1.75 -14.22
C VAL A 68 -20.64 2.54 -12.95
N SER A 69 -19.74 3.45 -12.58
CA SER A 69 -19.80 4.23 -11.35
C SER A 69 -19.64 5.73 -11.61
N ASN A 70 -20.17 6.55 -10.72
CA ASN A 70 -19.88 7.99 -10.62
C ASN A 70 -19.15 8.38 -9.32
N GLY A 71 -18.56 7.40 -8.63
CA GLY A 71 -17.92 7.55 -7.32
C GLY A 71 -18.88 7.47 -6.13
N SER A 72 -20.15 7.86 -6.27
CA SER A 72 -21.16 7.77 -5.19
C SER A 72 -22.21 6.68 -5.42
N THR A 73 -22.43 6.27 -6.67
CA THR A 73 -23.45 5.30 -7.06
C THR A 73 -22.94 4.46 -8.23
N SER A 74 -23.30 3.18 -8.26
CA SER A 74 -22.87 2.25 -9.31
C SER A 74 -24.01 1.37 -9.79
N THR A 75 -24.04 1.14 -11.11
CA THR A 75 -25.04 0.34 -11.83
C THR A 75 -24.34 -0.58 -12.83
N VAL A 76 -25.05 -1.57 -13.38
CA VAL A 76 -24.53 -2.39 -14.49
C VAL A 76 -25.21 -2.04 -15.80
N SER A 77 -24.48 -2.13 -16.91
CA SER A 77 -25.01 -1.94 -18.26
C SER A 77 -26.06 -2.99 -18.63
N ASP A 78 -27.09 -2.57 -19.37
CA ASP A 78 -28.19 -3.44 -19.81
C ASP A 78 -27.82 -4.33 -21.01
N LEU A 79 -28.77 -5.11 -21.52
CA LEU A 79 -28.59 -6.00 -22.68
C LEU A 79 -28.24 -5.28 -24.00
N ASN A 80 -28.31 -3.94 -24.03
CA ASN A 80 -27.92 -3.08 -25.15
C ASN A 80 -26.67 -2.25 -24.79
N GLY A 81 -25.97 -2.60 -23.72
CA GLY A 81 -24.84 -1.86 -23.15
C GLY A 81 -25.21 -0.54 -22.48
N SER A 82 -26.50 -0.18 -22.43
CA SER A 82 -26.96 1.13 -21.97
C SER A 82 -26.98 1.22 -20.45
N TYR A 83 -26.63 2.38 -19.90
CA TYR A 83 -26.70 2.65 -18.46
C TYR A 83 -27.19 4.07 -18.17
N THR A 84 -27.69 4.26 -16.94
CA THR A 84 -28.12 5.56 -16.39
C THR A 84 -27.68 5.65 -14.92
N LEU A 85 -27.09 6.77 -14.53
CA LEU A 85 -26.70 7.12 -13.16
C LEU A 85 -27.16 8.57 -12.84
N PRO A 86 -27.39 8.92 -11.57
CA PRO A 86 -27.60 10.33 -11.21
C PRO A 86 -26.34 11.15 -11.53
N LYS A 87 -26.49 12.43 -11.86
CA LYS A 87 -25.33 13.35 -11.99
C LYS A 87 -24.84 13.79 -10.61
N ALA A 88 -23.87 13.04 -10.10
CA ALA A 88 -23.10 13.28 -8.88
C ALA A 88 -21.62 12.94 -9.14
N GLY A 89 -20.72 13.42 -8.28
CA GLY A 89 -19.28 13.24 -8.43
C GLY A 89 -18.66 14.05 -9.60
N SER A 90 -17.36 13.86 -9.82
CA SER A 90 -16.58 14.55 -10.86
C SER A 90 -16.40 13.72 -12.14
N PHE A 91 -16.63 12.41 -12.08
CA PHE A 91 -16.33 11.44 -13.15
C PHE A 91 -17.44 10.41 -13.32
N VAL A 92 -17.59 9.87 -14.53
CA VAL A 92 -18.15 8.52 -14.74
C VAL A 92 -17.01 7.60 -15.17
N PHE A 93 -16.99 6.36 -14.67
CA PHE A 93 -15.95 5.38 -14.97
C PHE A 93 -16.48 3.95 -15.00
N VAL A 94 -15.75 3.04 -15.67
CA VAL A 94 -16.14 1.63 -15.86
C VAL A 94 -15.15 0.65 -15.25
N THR A 95 -15.66 -0.32 -14.49
CA THR A 95 -14.89 -1.49 -14.07
C THR A 95 -14.62 -2.35 -15.29
N THR A 96 -13.38 -2.33 -15.78
CA THR A 96 -13.03 -2.98 -17.04
C THR A 96 -12.99 -4.51 -16.87
N PRO A 97 -13.80 -5.30 -17.60
CA PRO A 97 -13.90 -6.75 -17.39
C PRO A 97 -12.61 -7.54 -17.66
N SER A 98 -12.55 -8.76 -17.12
CA SER A 98 -11.40 -9.68 -17.19
C SER A 98 -10.94 -10.04 -18.60
N ASP A 99 -11.83 -9.93 -19.58
CA ASP A 99 -11.75 -10.39 -20.96
C ASP A 99 -11.88 -9.22 -21.96
N TYR A 100 -11.66 -7.98 -21.48
CA TYR A 100 -11.68 -6.76 -22.28
C TYR A 100 -10.56 -5.80 -21.88
N THR A 101 -10.06 -5.05 -22.86
CA THR A 101 -9.19 -3.88 -22.72
C THR A 101 -9.95 -2.64 -23.18
N GLN A 102 -9.54 -1.45 -22.75
CA GLN A 102 -10.23 -0.20 -23.10
C GLN A 102 -9.69 0.36 -24.42
N SER A 103 -10.57 0.82 -25.34
CA SER A 103 -10.14 1.50 -26.58
C SER A 103 -9.71 2.96 -26.36
N GLY A 104 -9.81 3.44 -25.12
CA GLY A 104 -9.46 4.78 -24.68
C GLY A 104 -9.67 4.91 -23.17
N SER A 105 -9.90 6.13 -22.69
CA SER A 105 -10.04 6.38 -21.24
C SER A 105 -11.19 5.59 -20.59
N TRP A 106 -10.86 4.84 -19.53
CA TRP A 106 -11.80 4.12 -18.67
C TRP A 106 -12.65 5.03 -17.77
N TYR A 107 -12.32 6.33 -17.71
CA TYR A 107 -13.09 7.39 -17.05
C TYR A 107 -13.36 8.58 -17.97
N ARG A 108 -14.40 9.36 -17.68
CA ARG A 108 -14.69 10.66 -18.32
C ARG A 108 -15.18 11.68 -17.30
N SER A 109 -14.62 12.88 -17.31
CA SER A 109 -15.03 13.97 -16.41
C SER A 109 -16.44 14.48 -16.75
N ILE A 110 -17.27 14.76 -15.73
CA ILE A 110 -18.69 15.08 -15.89
C ILE A 110 -18.90 16.51 -16.43
N SER A 111 -18.68 16.67 -17.73
CA SER A 111 -18.94 17.90 -18.49
C SER A 111 -20.30 17.89 -19.18
N SER A 112 -20.79 16.73 -19.61
CA SER A 112 -22.03 16.52 -20.37
C SER A 112 -23.12 15.78 -19.56
N SER A 113 -24.00 15.07 -20.25
CA SER A 113 -24.93 14.05 -19.71
C SER A 113 -24.90 12.72 -20.50
N GLN A 114 -23.93 12.55 -21.41
CA GLN A 114 -23.76 11.37 -22.28
C GLN A 114 -22.28 10.98 -22.32
N PHE A 115 -21.96 9.75 -21.92
CA PHE A 115 -20.59 9.25 -21.80
C PHE A 115 -20.51 7.79 -22.27
N ASP A 116 -20.20 7.57 -23.55
CA ASP A 116 -20.06 6.21 -24.09
C ASP A 116 -18.63 5.68 -23.87
N PHE A 117 -18.48 4.37 -23.64
CA PHE A 117 -17.20 3.70 -23.34
C PHE A 117 -16.98 2.52 -24.29
N GLY A 118 -15.92 2.61 -25.10
CA GLY A 118 -15.49 1.53 -25.99
C GLY A 118 -14.55 0.56 -25.28
N LEU A 119 -14.78 -0.74 -25.46
CA LEU A 119 -13.93 -1.82 -24.96
C LEU A 119 -13.61 -2.78 -26.12
N VAL A 120 -12.33 -3.09 -26.27
CA VAL A 120 -11.82 -4.11 -27.20
C VAL A 120 -11.89 -5.46 -26.51
N TYR A 121 -12.40 -6.49 -27.18
CA TYR A 121 -12.42 -7.85 -26.62
C TYR A 121 -10.99 -8.42 -26.57
N THR A 122 -10.57 -8.87 -25.40
CA THR A 122 -9.20 -9.32 -25.08
C THR A 122 -9.26 -10.57 -24.20
N PRO A 123 -9.74 -11.72 -24.71
CA PRO A 123 -9.94 -12.94 -23.92
C PRO A 123 -8.66 -13.49 -23.28
N GLU A 124 -7.48 -13.18 -23.82
CA GLU A 124 -6.17 -13.53 -23.28
C GLU A 124 -5.84 -12.85 -21.94
N LYS A 125 -6.48 -11.70 -21.64
CA LYS A 125 -6.42 -11.04 -20.32
C LYS A 125 -7.06 -11.90 -19.22
N LYS A 126 -7.97 -12.82 -19.59
CA LYS A 126 -8.64 -13.75 -18.67
C LYS A 126 -7.78 -14.99 -18.40
N THR A 127 -6.61 -14.75 -17.82
CA THR A 127 -5.61 -15.75 -17.42
C THR A 127 -5.62 -15.99 -15.91
N SER A 128 -5.40 -17.23 -15.48
CA SER A 128 -5.23 -17.60 -14.06
C SER A 128 -3.82 -17.30 -13.51
N GLY A 129 -3.00 -16.56 -14.27
CA GLY A 129 -1.71 -16.05 -13.82
C GLY A 129 -1.17 -14.95 -14.73
N PHE A 130 -0.58 -13.92 -14.10
CA PHE A 130 -0.11 -12.69 -14.74
C PHE A 130 0.91 -11.99 -13.85
N THR A 131 1.73 -11.11 -14.42
CA THR A 131 2.64 -10.24 -13.67
C THR A 131 2.12 -8.81 -13.63
N PHE A 132 2.41 -8.07 -12.57
CA PHE A 132 2.22 -6.62 -12.52
C PHE A 132 3.37 -5.95 -11.78
N VAL A 133 3.58 -4.66 -12.02
CA VAL A 133 4.52 -3.84 -11.25
C VAL A 133 3.75 -2.96 -10.29
N HIS A 134 4.22 -2.90 -9.05
CA HIS A 134 3.79 -1.94 -8.04
C HIS A 134 4.96 -0.99 -7.75
N MET A 135 4.72 0.31 -7.95
CA MET A 135 5.65 1.38 -7.61
C MET A 135 4.91 2.42 -6.77
N THR A 136 5.64 3.23 -6.01
CA THR A 136 5.07 4.12 -5.01
C THR A 136 6.12 5.14 -4.56
N ASP A 137 5.68 6.27 -3.98
CA ASP A 137 6.56 7.21 -3.27
C ASP A 137 7.71 7.70 -4.19
N ILE A 138 7.30 8.22 -5.34
CA ILE A 138 8.17 8.61 -6.47
C ILE A 138 8.83 9.97 -6.20
N HIS A 139 8.16 10.86 -5.46
CA HIS A 139 8.69 12.13 -4.95
C HIS A 139 9.45 12.90 -6.05
N LEU A 140 8.82 13.17 -7.21
CA LEU A 140 9.54 13.77 -8.33
C LEU A 140 9.96 15.21 -8.05
N ASP A 141 11.20 15.49 -8.43
CA ASP A 141 11.86 16.80 -8.42
C ASP A 141 12.34 17.17 -9.86
N SER A 142 13.48 17.85 -10.03
CA SER A 142 14.08 18.09 -11.36
C SER A 142 15.10 17.04 -11.79
N ASP A 143 15.70 16.31 -10.85
CA ASP A 143 16.93 15.54 -11.07
C ASP A 143 16.66 14.02 -11.06
N SER A 144 15.67 13.56 -10.30
CA SER A 144 15.13 12.18 -10.26
C SER A 144 14.53 11.68 -11.59
N LEU A 145 14.14 12.58 -12.48
CA LEU A 145 13.40 12.23 -13.70
C LEU A 145 14.18 11.27 -14.62
N SER A 146 15.53 11.29 -14.63
CA SER A 146 16.30 10.27 -15.37
C SER A 146 16.10 8.87 -14.81
N THR A 147 16.12 8.71 -13.49
CA THR A 147 15.93 7.42 -12.80
C THR A 147 14.52 6.87 -13.04
N LEU A 148 13.50 7.74 -13.06
CA LEU A 148 12.14 7.33 -13.44
C LEU A 148 12.07 6.81 -14.88
N ASN A 149 12.72 7.48 -15.85
CA ASN A 149 12.71 7.02 -17.24
C ASN A 149 13.47 5.70 -17.41
N GLU A 150 14.60 5.50 -16.71
CA GLU A 150 15.34 4.23 -16.69
C GLU A 150 14.47 3.09 -16.14
N ALA A 151 13.82 3.28 -15.00
CA ALA A 151 12.91 2.29 -14.44
C ALA A 151 11.70 1.99 -15.34
N LEU A 152 11.14 3.00 -16.03
CA LEU A 152 10.04 2.79 -16.97
C LEU A 152 10.48 2.06 -18.25
N GLU A 153 11.73 2.25 -18.71
CA GLU A 153 12.31 1.47 -19.81
C GLU A 153 12.48 -0.01 -19.40
N GLU A 154 13.02 -0.28 -18.20
CA GLU A 154 13.09 -1.64 -17.64
C GLU A 154 11.70 -2.28 -17.46
N ILE A 155 10.70 -1.52 -17.00
CA ILE A 155 9.31 -2.00 -16.85
C ILE A 155 8.70 -2.32 -18.22
N GLY A 156 8.99 -1.53 -19.26
CA GLY A 156 8.60 -1.83 -20.64
C GLY A 156 9.17 -3.18 -21.13
N ASP A 157 10.47 -3.41 -20.95
CA ASP A 157 11.14 -4.65 -21.35
C ASP A 157 10.68 -5.88 -20.54
N ILE A 158 10.32 -5.70 -19.25
CA ILE A 158 9.67 -6.75 -18.44
C ILE A 158 8.26 -7.08 -18.97
N SER A 159 7.61 -6.12 -19.63
CA SER A 159 6.26 -6.24 -20.21
C SER A 159 5.21 -6.83 -19.24
N PRO A 160 5.02 -6.23 -18.04
CA PRO A 160 3.99 -6.67 -17.11
C PRO A 160 2.58 -6.44 -17.68
N ALA A 161 1.60 -7.15 -17.14
CA ALA A 161 0.21 -7.03 -17.59
C ALA A 161 -0.39 -5.64 -17.29
N PHE A 162 0.03 -5.01 -16.19
CA PHE A 162 -0.25 -3.62 -15.85
C PHE A 162 0.79 -3.08 -14.85
N VAL A 163 0.78 -1.76 -14.65
CA VAL A 163 1.51 -1.08 -13.57
C VAL A 163 0.51 -0.42 -12.63
N VAL A 164 0.77 -0.44 -11.33
CA VAL A 164 0.07 0.42 -10.35
C VAL A 164 1.08 1.31 -9.66
N ALA A 165 0.84 2.62 -9.70
CA ALA A 165 1.58 3.62 -8.95
C ALA A 165 0.71 4.13 -7.79
N THR A 166 1.07 3.79 -6.56
CA THR A 166 0.26 4.10 -5.36
C THR A 166 0.64 5.41 -4.69
N GLY A 167 0.72 6.47 -5.48
CA GLY A 167 0.79 7.83 -4.96
C GLY A 167 2.18 8.40 -4.75
N ASP A 168 2.16 9.66 -4.37
CA ASP A 168 3.26 10.59 -4.17
C ASP A 168 4.17 10.65 -5.40
N PHE A 169 3.52 11.11 -6.48
CA PHE A 169 4.14 11.45 -7.75
C PHE A 169 4.95 12.75 -7.65
N VAL A 170 4.55 13.65 -6.74
CA VAL A 170 5.16 14.95 -6.49
C VAL A 170 5.88 14.93 -5.16
N ASN A 171 7.05 15.59 -5.05
CA ASN A 171 7.76 15.68 -3.76
C ASN A 171 6.88 16.41 -2.73
N ILE A 172 6.63 17.71 -2.94
CA ILE A 172 6.15 18.63 -1.88
C ILE A 172 4.72 19.14 -2.18
N GLY A 173 3.75 18.25 -2.44
CA GLY A 173 2.41 18.71 -2.82
C GLY A 173 1.49 19.14 -1.66
N ASN A 174 1.67 18.57 -0.46
CA ASN A 174 0.85 18.88 0.72
C ASN A 174 1.16 20.24 1.38
N ASN A 175 2.26 20.90 0.99
CA ASN A 175 2.80 22.09 1.64
C ASN A 175 2.35 23.39 0.94
N VAL A 176 2.22 24.48 1.71
CA VAL A 176 1.80 25.81 1.24
C VAL A 176 2.92 26.54 0.46
N THR A 177 4.06 25.86 0.23
CA THR A 177 5.28 26.41 -0.36
C THR A 177 5.37 26.23 -1.88
N ILE A 178 4.82 25.15 -2.46
CA ILE A 178 4.82 24.97 -3.91
C ILE A 178 3.69 25.77 -4.57
N SER A 179 3.88 26.08 -5.85
CA SER A 179 2.82 26.70 -6.67
C SER A 179 2.03 25.65 -7.46
N GLU A 180 0.78 25.97 -7.82
CA GLU A 180 -0.06 25.18 -8.75
C GLU A 180 0.74 24.75 -10.00
N ALA A 181 1.57 25.66 -10.54
CA ALA A 181 2.40 25.42 -11.73
C ALA A 181 3.57 24.44 -11.51
N GLN A 182 4.00 24.21 -10.27
CA GLN A 182 5.03 23.24 -9.91
C GLN A 182 4.42 21.84 -9.73
N ALA A 183 3.23 21.76 -9.12
CA ALA A 183 2.45 20.53 -9.11
C ALA A 183 2.08 20.09 -10.54
N ASP A 184 1.56 21.00 -11.37
CA ASP A 184 1.30 20.79 -12.81
C ASP A 184 2.54 20.25 -13.53
N GLN A 185 3.73 20.87 -13.32
CA GLN A 185 4.98 20.41 -13.92
C GLN A 185 5.30 18.95 -13.55
N TRP A 186 5.24 18.58 -12.26
CA TRP A 186 5.62 17.24 -11.80
C TRP A 186 4.60 16.16 -12.16
N PHE A 187 3.31 16.41 -11.98
CA PHE A 187 2.26 15.50 -12.44
C PHE A 187 2.28 15.32 -13.96
N SER A 188 2.55 16.38 -14.71
CA SER A 188 2.76 16.32 -16.17
C SER A 188 4.01 15.53 -16.54
N ALA A 189 5.11 15.65 -15.79
CA ALA A 189 6.34 14.89 -16.00
C ALA A 189 6.11 13.38 -15.80
N PHE A 190 5.51 12.96 -14.67
CA PHE A 190 5.15 11.55 -14.47
C PHE A 190 4.19 11.06 -15.55
N LYS A 191 3.10 11.80 -15.83
CA LYS A 191 2.11 11.41 -16.83
C LYS A 191 2.72 11.25 -18.23
N THR A 192 3.68 12.11 -18.58
CA THR A 192 4.40 12.04 -19.85
C THR A 192 5.31 10.82 -19.91
N ALA A 193 6.13 10.59 -18.88
CA ALA A 193 7.04 9.44 -18.83
C ALA A 193 6.26 8.10 -18.85
N ALA A 194 5.25 7.97 -17.99
CA ALA A 194 4.38 6.79 -17.91
C ALA A 194 3.55 6.55 -19.20
N SER A 195 3.36 7.57 -20.05
CA SER A 195 2.68 7.40 -21.35
C SER A 195 3.55 6.72 -22.42
N GLY A 196 4.82 6.42 -22.13
CA GLY A 196 5.68 5.59 -22.98
C GLY A 196 5.45 4.07 -22.83
N LEU A 197 4.65 3.64 -21.85
CA LEU A 197 4.34 2.23 -21.61
C LEU A 197 3.17 1.73 -22.47
N ASP A 198 3.33 0.54 -23.06
CA ASP A 198 2.27 -0.14 -23.85
C ASP A 198 1.18 -0.77 -22.96
N MET A 199 1.46 -1.02 -21.66
CA MET A 199 0.50 -1.58 -20.69
C MET A 199 -0.16 -0.48 -19.84
N PRO A 200 -1.39 -0.69 -19.33
CA PRO A 200 -2.09 0.34 -18.56
C PRO A 200 -1.40 0.63 -17.23
N VAL A 201 -1.26 1.93 -16.92
CA VAL A 201 -0.79 2.46 -15.65
C VAL A 201 -1.98 2.96 -14.83
N TYR A 202 -2.24 2.31 -13.71
CA TYR A 202 -3.25 2.70 -12.72
C TYR A 202 -2.60 3.55 -11.63
N CYS A 203 -3.26 4.63 -11.19
CA CYS A 203 -2.75 5.55 -10.18
C CYS A 203 -3.70 5.60 -8.97
N ALA A 204 -3.14 5.69 -7.76
CA ALA A 204 -3.82 6.12 -6.53
C ALA A 204 -3.15 7.41 -6.02
N PRO A 205 -3.83 8.32 -5.31
CA PRO A 205 -3.18 9.48 -4.71
C PRO A 205 -2.56 9.17 -3.34
N GLY A 206 -1.36 9.68 -3.11
CA GLY A 206 -0.70 9.66 -1.80
C GLY A 206 -0.96 10.88 -0.94
N ASN A 207 -0.21 11.03 0.16
CA ASN A 207 -0.42 12.13 1.09
C ASN A 207 0.22 13.43 0.59
N HIS A 208 1.35 13.38 -0.12
CA HIS A 208 1.93 14.54 -0.82
C HIS A 208 1.18 14.88 -2.11
N ASP A 209 0.48 13.96 -2.78
CA ASP A 209 -0.37 14.25 -3.95
C ASP A 209 -1.55 15.21 -3.70
N MET A 210 -1.81 15.57 -2.43
CA MET A 210 -2.84 16.55 -2.03
C MET A 210 -2.43 18.01 -2.31
N ALA A 211 -1.93 18.26 -3.53
CA ALA A 211 -1.73 19.59 -4.06
C ALA A 211 -3.02 20.44 -4.01
N ASP A 212 -2.85 21.77 -4.03
CA ASP A 212 -3.92 22.76 -3.90
C ASP A 212 -4.41 22.97 -2.43
N ILE A 213 -3.65 22.56 -1.40
CA ILE A 213 -3.93 22.92 0.00
C ILE A 213 -3.42 24.34 0.32
N SER A 214 -4.35 25.27 0.46
CA SER A 214 -4.24 26.29 1.50
C SER A 214 -5.00 25.81 2.73
N GLN A 215 -4.35 25.76 3.90
CA GLN A 215 -4.95 25.23 5.14
C GLN A 215 -6.21 25.99 5.57
N GLU A 216 -6.38 27.25 5.14
CA GLU A 216 -7.57 28.06 5.42
C GLU A 216 -8.79 27.71 4.53
N THR A 217 -8.61 26.92 3.46
CA THR A 217 -9.66 26.64 2.45
C THR A 217 -9.97 25.16 2.22
N ALA A 218 -9.14 24.25 2.73
CA ALA A 218 -9.29 22.81 2.52
C ALA A 218 -10.64 22.28 3.07
N GLN A 219 -11.23 21.34 2.33
CA GLN A 219 -12.51 20.70 2.66
C GLN A 219 -12.40 19.19 2.42
N THR A 220 -13.16 18.41 3.17
CA THR A 220 -13.29 16.95 3.05
C THR A 220 -13.60 16.54 1.60
N GLY A 221 -12.81 15.63 1.03
CA GLY A 221 -12.85 15.24 -0.39
C GLY A 221 -12.32 16.28 -1.40
N GLY A 222 -11.85 17.44 -0.95
CA GLY A 222 -11.23 18.49 -1.77
C GLY A 222 -9.76 18.22 -2.10
N SER A 223 -9.03 19.28 -2.47
CA SER A 223 -7.55 19.34 -2.57
C SER A 223 -6.87 18.15 -3.24
N LYS A 224 -7.41 17.71 -4.38
CA LYS A 224 -6.81 16.73 -5.32
C LYS A 224 -7.19 17.06 -6.77
N ASP A 225 -7.56 18.30 -7.05
CA ASP A 225 -8.14 18.65 -8.35
C ASP A 225 -7.06 18.68 -9.45
N THR A 226 -5.82 19.05 -9.10
CA THR A 226 -4.65 18.83 -9.96
C THR A 226 -4.44 17.34 -10.25
N TYR A 227 -4.32 16.44 -9.24
CA TYR A 227 -4.23 14.98 -9.44
C TYR A 227 -5.35 14.46 -10.37
N ARG A 228 -6.60 14.85 -10.10
CA ARG A 228 -7.79 14.44 -10.86
C ARG A 228 -7.73 14.86 -12.32
N SER A 229 -7.05 15.95 -12.65
CA SER A 229 -6.88 16.41 -14.03
C SER A 229 -5.95 15.50 -14.86
N TYR A 230 -4.93 14.89 -14.23
CA TYR A 230 -3.97 13.99 -14.88
C TYR A 230 -4.38 12.50 -14.85
N PHE A 231 -5.00 12.05 -13.76
CA PHE A 231 -5.23 10.61 -13.51
C PHE A 231 -6.70 10.19 -13.34
N GLY A 232 -7.62 11.14 -13.09
CA GLY A 232 -9.06 10.86 -13.04
C GLY A 232 -9.60 10.58 -11.63
N PRO A 233 -10.49 9.57 -11.46
CA PRO A 233 -11.00 9.16 -10.15
C PRO A 233 -9.87 8.77 -9.19
N THR A 234 -10.03 9.07 -7.90
CA THR A 234 -9.04 8.69 -6.88
C THR A 234 -9.24 7.27 -6.36
N TYR A 235 -10.47 6.74 -6.43
CA TYR A 235 -10.83 5.36 -6.11
C TYR A 235 -11.70 4.78 -7.23
N TYR A 236 -11.48 3.50 -7.57
CA TYR A 236 -12.10 2.80 -8.70
C TYR A 236 -11.74 1.31 -8.67
N SER A 237 -12.25 0.52 -9.63
CA SER A 237 -11.99 -0.91 -9.73
C SER A 237 -11.77 -1.37 -11.17
N PHE A 238 -11.09 -2.50 -11.35
CA PHE A 238 -10.92 -3.18 -12.64
C PHE A 238 -10.77 -4.69 -12.43
N ASP A 239 -11.20 -5.52 -13.38
CA ASP A 239 -11.00 -6.97 -13.29
C ASP A 239 -9.75 -7.37 -14.09
N TRP A 240 -8.92 -8.26 -13.54
CA TRP A 240 -7.75 -8.82 -14.24
C TRP A 240 -7.57 -10.31 -13.94
N GLY A 241 -7.50 -11.14 -14.97
CA GLY A 241 -7.54 -12.60 -14.79
C GLY A 241 -8.81 -13.04 -14.07
N ASP A 242 -8.64 -13.78 -12.98
CA ASP A 242 -9.72 -14.15 -12.04
C ASP A 242 -9.91 -13.16 -10.87
N TYR A 243 -9.05 -12.14 -10.74
CA TYR A 243 -9.05 -11.18 -9.64
C TYR A 243 -9.87 -9.93 -9.95
N HIS A 244 -10.43 -9.35 -8.89
CA HIS A 244 -11.03 -8.02 -8.89
C HIS A 244 -10.08 -7.05 -8.17
N CYS A 245 -9.49 -6.15 -8.94
CA CYS A 245 -8.55 -5.15 -8.46
C CYS A 245 -9.28 -3.87 -8.04
N ILE A 246 -8.88 -3.30 -6.91
CA ILE A 246 -9.53 -2.13 -6.28
C ILE A 246 -8.45 -1.09 -5.97
N VAL A 247 -8.67 0.14 -6.38
CA VAL A 247 -7.88 1.30 -5.93
C VAL A 247 -8.71 2.06 -4.90
N LEU A 248 -8.13 2.25 -3.71
CA LEU A 248 -8.73 2.99 -2.59
C LEU A 248 -7.93 4.24 -2.27
N ASP A 249 -8.66 5.27 -1.84
CA ASP A 249 -8.15 6.60 -1.53
C ASP A 249 -8.42 6.92 -0.04
N PRO A 250 -7.50 6.57 0.88
CA PRO A 250 -7.63 6.88 2.29
C PRO A 250 -7.30 8.34 2.62
N ASN A 251 -6.69 9.09 1.69
CA ASN A 251 -6.27 10.47 1.93
C ASN A 251 -7.47 11.44 1.94
N ASP A 252 -7.71 12.15 3.04
CA ASP A 252 -8.83 13.09 3.17
C ASP A 252 -8.45 14.27 4.11
N VAL A 253 -9.33 15.26 4.33
CA VAL A 253 -9.06 16.41 5.20
C VAL A 253 -10.23 16.69 6.15
N GLU A 254 -9.95 16.75 7.44
CA GLU A 254 -10.87 17.22 8.46
C GLU A 254 -10.30 18.41 9.24
N SER A 255 -11.12 19.47 9.38
CA SER A 255 -10.77 20.69 10.12
C SER A 255 -9.43 21.34 9.73
N GLY A 256 -9.01 21.18 8.47
CA GLY A 256 -7.73 21.69 7.96
C GLY A 256 -6.51 20.80 8.24
N ARG A 257 -6.70 19.57 8.73
CA ARG A 257 -5.65 18.55 8.88
C ARG A 257 -5.95 17.33 8.01
N GLN A 258 -4.95 16.84 7.29
CA GLN A 258 -5.00 15.61 6.51
C GLN A 258 -5.33 14.41 7.42
N VAL A 259 -6.39 13.65 7.13
CA VAL A 259 -6.82 12.42 7.83
C VAL A 259 -6.68 11.22 6.92
N TYR A 260 -6.50 10.05 7.52
CA TYR A 260 -6.41 8.78 6.79
C TYR A 260 -7.67 7.94 7.05
N GLN A 261 -8.66 8.07 6.17
CA GLN A 261 -9.95 7.38 6.27
C GLN A 261 -10.59 7.14 4.91
N ILE A 262 -11.24 5.98 4.75
CA ILE A 262 -12.16 5.73 3.64
C ILE A 262 -13.49 6.41 3.96
N SER A 263 -13.70 7.61 3.38
CA SER A 263 -14.90 8.41 3.59
C SER A 263 -16.20 7.63 3.27
N GLY A 264 -17.28 7.95 3.97
CA GLY A 264 -18.53 7.18 3.93
C GLY A 264 -19.11 6.95 2.51
N SER A 265 -18.96 7.91 1.59
CA SER A 265 -19.38 7.72 0.19
C SER A 265 -18.49 6.74 -0.58
N GLN A 266 -17.20 6.66 -0.26
CA GLN A 266 -16.28 5.67 -0.81
C GLN A 266 -16.55 4.28 -0.23
N LEU A 267 -16.89 4.19 1.07
CA LEU A 267 -17.32 2.94 1.70
C LEU A 267 -18.65 2.42 1.12
N GLU A 268 -19.63 3.31 0.90
CA GLU A 268 -20.88 2.99 0.19
C GLU A 268 -20.61 2.51 -1.26
N TRP A 269 -19.70 3.16 -1.97
CA TRP A 269 -19.25 2.71 -3.30
C TRP A 269 -18.60 1.33 -3.25
N LEU A 270 -17.65 1.09 -2.35
CA LEU A 270 -16.95 -0.19 -2.21
C LEU A 270 -17.92 -1.35 -1.89
N GLN A 271 -18.85 -1.14 -0.96
CA GLN A 271 -19.93 -2.08 -0.67
C GLN A 271 -20.81 -2.34 -1.91
N LYS A 272 -21.10 -1.30 -2.70
CA LYS A 272 -21.92 -1.39 -3.91
C LYS A 272 -21.19 -2.10 -5.06
N ASP A 273 -19.89 -1.91 -5.20
CA ASP A 273 -19.04 -2.56 -6.19
C ASP A 273 -18.91 -4.06 -5.88
N LEU A 274 -18.45 -4.40 -4.67
CA LEU A 274 -18.30 -5.78 -4.21
C LEU A 274 -19.61 -6.59 -4.21
N SER A 275 -20.78 -5.92 -4.17
CA SER A 275 -22.07 -6.59 -4.38
C SER A 275 -22.24 -7.24 -5.77
N TYR A 276 -21.43 -6.84 -6.76
CA TYR A 276 -21.32 -7.42 -8.10
C TYR A 276 -20.08 -8.33 -8.27
N ARG A 277 -19.26 -8.51 -7.23
CA ARG A 277 -17.98 -9.27 -7.24
C ARG A 277 -17.87 -10.21 -6.02
N GLN A 278 -19.01 -10.74 -5.58
CA GLN A 278 -19.11 -11.63 -4.41
C GLN A 278 -18.28 -12.92 -4.63
N GLY A 279 -17.29 -13.15 -3.77
CA GLY A 279 -16.40 -14.31 -3.85
C GLY A 279 -15.30 -14.25 -4.93
N SER A 280 -15.16 -13.14 -5.67
CA SER A 280 -13.94 -12.88 -6.46
C SER A 280 -12.77 -12.58 -5.50
N PRO A 281 -11.57 -13.15 -5.70
CA PRO A 281 -10.38 -12.75 -4.93
C PRO A 281 -9.98 -11.31 -5.26
N LEU A 282 -9.39 -10.62 -4.28
CA LEU A 282 -9.14 -9.17 -4.33
C LEU A 282 -7.64 -8.85 -4.32
N ILE A 283 -7.26 -7.88 -5.15
CA ILE A 283 -5.99 -7.14 -4.98
C ILE A 283 -6.37 -5.69 -4.73
N VAL A 284 -5.99 -5.15 -3.56
CA VAL A 284 -6.32 -3.79 -3.14
C VAL A 284 -5.05 -2.95 -3.18
N PHE A 285 -5.17 -1.76 -3.75
CA PHE A 285 -4.09 -0.78 -3.88
C PHE A 285 -4.49 0.51 -3.17
N CYS A 286 -3.60 1.03 -2.35
CA CYS A 286 -3.75 2.29 -1.63
C CYS A 286 -2.36 2.90 -1.41
N HIS A 287 -2.29 4.18 -1.05
CA HIS A 287 -1.01 4.76 -0.60
C HIS A 287 -0.77 4.40 0.88
N GLU A 288 -1.53 4.99 1.79
CA GLU A 288 -1.44 4.72 3.23
C GLU A 288 -1.61 3.23 3.57
N PRO A 289 -0.69 2.63 4.36
CA PRO A 289 -0.91 1.35 5.02
C PRO A 289 -2.15 1.39 5.92
N THR A 290 -2.91 0.31 5.96
CA THR A 290 -4.22 0.26 6.64
C THR A 290 -4.12 0.43 8.15
N THR A 291 -2.94 0.20 8.74
CA THR A 291 -2.62 0.47 10.15
C THR A 291 -2.77 1.94 10.54
N SER A 292 -2.64 2.85 9.57
CA SER A 292 -2.82 4.29 9.75
C SER A 292 -4.28 4.75 9.63
N TRP A 293 -5.21 3.87 9.22
CA TRP A 293 -6.57 4.28 8.85
C TRP A 293 -7.52 4.34 10.05
N GLU A 294 -8.16 5.49 10.27
CA GLU A 294 -9.24 5.65 11.26
C GLU A 294 -10.44 4.72 10.96
N SER A 295 -10.67 4.43 9.67
CA SER A 295 -11.75 3.55 9.19
C SER A 295 -11.35 2.07 9.02
N GLN A 296 -10.15 1.64 9.45
CA GLN A 296 -9.57 0.33 9.09
C GLN A 296 -10.58 -0.83 9.23
N SER A 297 -11.16 -1.00 10.42
CA SER A 297 -12.00 -2.17 10.72
C SER A 297 -13.25 -2.26 9.83
N GLU A 298 -13.90 -1.13 9.51
CA GLU A 298 -15.10 -1.14 8.66
C GLU A 298 -14.80 -1.50 7.21
N VAL A 299 -13.60 -1.15 6.72
CA VAL A 299 -13.16 -1.50 5.36
C VAL A 299 -12.73 -2.96 5.28
N LEU A 300 -11.99 -3.45 6.28
CA LEU A 300 -11.57 -4.86 6.33
C LEU A 300 -12.78 -5.81 6.43
N ASP A 301 -13.80 -5.49 7.24
CA ASP A 301 -15.07 -6.24 7.28
C ASP A 301 -15.76 -6.32 5.90
N VAL A 302 -15.66 -5.25 5.09
CA VAL A 302 -16.24 -5.17 3.73
C VAL A 302 -15.41 -5.95 2.71
N LEU A 303 -14.07 -5.91 2.79
CA LEU A 303 -13.18 -6.70 1.94
C LEU A 303 -13.31 -8.20 2.22
N LEU A 304 -13.40 -8.59 3.49
CA LEU A 304 -13.59 -9.97 3.94
C LEU A 304 -15.03 -10.49 3.78
N ALA A 305 -15.99 -9.65 3.36
CA ALA A 305 -17.40 -10.02 3.23
C ALA A 305 -17.64 -11.14 2.20
N GLY A 306 -17.63 -12.39 2.67
CA GLY A 306 -17.77 -13.59 1.85
C GLY A 306 -16.45 -14.15 1.29
N ARG A 307 -15.31 -13.79 1.87
CA ARG A 307 -13.96 -14.26 1.49
C ARG A 307 -13.18 -14.76 2.71
N SER A 308 -12.15 -15.55 2.48
CA SER A 308 -11.06 -15.76 3.43
C SER A 308 -10.01 -14.66 3.29
N ALA A 309 -9.22 -14.43 4.34
CA ALA A 309 -8.17 -13.40 4.30
C ALA A 309 -7.06 -13.71 3.27
N SER A 310 -6.84 -15.00 2.95
CA SER A 310 -5.98 -15.48 1.86
C SER A 310 -6.52 -15.24 0.44
N GLU A 311 -7.78 -14.81 0.29
CA GLU A 311 -8.36 -14.37 -0.99
C GLU A 311 -8.33 -12.84 -1.14
N VAL A 312 -7.59 -12.14 -0.27
CA VAL A 312 -7.36 -10.69 -0.30
C VAL A 312 -5.85 -10.46 -0.21
N SER A 313 -5.33 -9.46 -0.92
CA SER A 313 -3.98 -8.94 -0.70
C SER A 313 -3.98 -7.43 -0.90
N ILE A 314 -3.21 -6.71 -0.08
CA ILE A 314 -3.15 -5.25 -0.07
C ILE A 314 -1.73 -4.80 -0.43
N PHE A 315 -1.62 -3.76 -1.23
CA PHE A 315 -0.36 -3.14 -1.66
C PHE A 315 -0.37 -1.65 -1.32
N ALA A 316 0.63 -1.20 -0.56
CA ALA A 316 0.73 0.12 0.06
C ALA A 316 2.13 0.75 -0.10
N GLY A 317 2.23 2.05 0.15
CA GLY A 317 3.44 2.88 0.16
C GLY A 317 3.58 3.67 1.46
N HIS A 318 3.83 4.98 1.37
CA HIS A 318 3.96 5.98 2.45
C HIS A 318 5.16 5.80 3.39
N ALA A 319 5.57 4.56 3.63
CA ALA A 319 6.44 4.20 4.74
C ALA A 319 7.94 4.24 4.44
N HIS A 320 8.34 4.42 3.17
CA HIS A 320 9.74 4.38 2.69
C HIS A 320 10.54 3.14 3.17
N GLN A 321 9.86 1.99 3.28
CA GLN A 321 10.41 0.69 3.70
C GLN A 321 9.67 -0.46 2.99
N ASP A 322 10.36 -1.56 2.74
CA ASP A 322 9.82 -2.78 2.14
C ASP A 322 9.40 -3.78 3.24
N LEU A 323 8.12 -3.78 3.61
CA LEU A 323 7.61 -4.53 4.75
C LEU A 323 6.33 -5.31 4.44
N LEU A 324 6.37 -6.63 4.61
CA LEU A 324 5.17 -7.48 4.58
C LEU A 324 4.53 -7.54 5.98
N MET A 325 3.27 -7.13 6.07
CA MET A 325 2.47 -7.09 7.29
C MET A 325 1.35 -8.15 7.28
N ASP A 326 0.89 -8.51 8.48
CA ASP A 326 -0.31 -9.33 8.71
C ASP A 326 -1.42 -8.42 9.25
N THR A 327 -2.40 -8.13 8.39
CA THR A 327 -3.56 -7.30 8.69
C THR A 327 -4.78 -8.20 8.86
N GLN A 328 -4.98 -8.71 10.08
CA GLN A 328 -6.06 -9.66 10.43
C GLN A 328 -6.05 -10.96 9.58
N GLY A 329 -4.86 -11.44 9.22
CA GLY A 329 -4.62 -12.58 8.34
C GLY A 329 -4.56 -12.25 6.85
N ILE A 330 -4.74 -10.98 6.47
CA ILE A 330 -4.55 -10.49 5.10
C ILE A 330 -3.07 -10.13 4.93
N ALA A 331 -2.48 -10.55 3.81
CA ALA A 331 -1.14 -10.11 3.42
C ALA A 331 -1.19 -8.65 2.93
N GLU A 332 -0.53 -7.76 3.67
CA GLU A 332 -0.43 -6.34 3.31
C GLU A 332 1.05 -6.00 3.05
N GLN A 333 1.40 -5.82 1.78
CA GLN A 333 2.75 -5.49 1.35
C GLN A 333 2.88 -3.96 1.27
N VAL A 334 3.65 -3.40 2.19
CA VAL A 334 4.21 -2.06 2.05
C VAL A 334 5.45 -2.18 1.18
N THR A 335 5.49 -1.48 0.05
CA THR A 335 6.63 -1.52 -0.89
C THR A 335 7.57 -0.37 -0.60
N GLY A 336 8.88 -0.63 -0.66
CA GLY A 336 9.91 0.42 -0.55
C GLY A 336 9.69 1.55 -1.57
N ALA A 337 10.00 2.77 -1.18
CA ALA A 337 9.80 3.95 -2.01
C ALA A 337 10.71 3.93 -3.23
N PHE A 338 10.16 4.37 -4.36
CA PHE A 338 10.93 4.55 -5.59
C PHE A 338 12.04 5.60 -5.42
N SER A 339 11.81 6.61 -4.59
CA SER A 339 12.77 7.65 -4.23
C SER A 339 13.84 7.25 -3.20
N GLY A 340 13.74 6.06 -2.58
CA GLY A 340 14.58 5.72 -1.44
C GLY A 340 14.21 6.54 -0.20
N GLU A 341 15.18 7.03 0.57
CA GLU A 341 14.93 8.06 1.59
C GLU A 341 14.83 9.44 0.91
N TRP A 342 13.69 9.74 0.26
CA TRP A 342 13.41 11.05 -0.38
C TRP A 342 14.58 11.59 -1.25
N TRP A 343 15.22 10.71 -2.03
CA TRP A 343 16.42 10.98 -2.84
C TRP A 343 17.73 11.29 -2.08
N PHE A 344 17.73 11.29 -0.74
CA PHE A 344 18.95 11.39 0.09
C PHE A 344 19.76 10.09 0.15
N GLY A 345 19.17 8.94 -0.20
CA GLY A 345 19.86 7.64 -0.26
C GLY A 345 18.91 6.46 -0.39
N SER A 346 19.38 5.27 -0.03
CA SER A 346 18.58 4.05 0.10
C SER A 346 17.36 4.26 1.03
N ASN A 347 16.28 3.50 0.82
CA ASN A 347 15.17 3.38 1.77
C ASN A 347 15.67 3.11 3.19
N VAL A 348 14.88 3.46 4.20
CA VAL A 348 15.31 3.38 5.62
C VAL A 348 15.47 1.94 6.13
N ASP A 349 15.06 0.95 5.34
CA ASP A 349 15.31 -0.49 5.51
C ASP A 349 16.61 -1.01 4.86
N GLY A 350 17.25 -0.21 3.99
CA GLY A 350 18.47 -0.54 3.26
C GLY A 350 18.29 -0.94 1.78
N ASN A 351 17.08 -0.91 1.21
CA ASN A 351 16.86 -1.16 -0.22
C ASN A 351 17.05 0.14 -1.05
N GLU A 352 17.75 0.09 -2.19
CA GLU A 352 17.92 1.28 -3.05
C GLU A 352 16.61 1.68 -3.79
N ALA A 353 16.63 2.80 -4.50
CA ALA A 353 15.57 3.24 -5.41
C ALA A 353 15.14 2.10 -6.38
N GLY A 354 13.83 1.83 -6.46
CA GLY A 354 13.32 0.65 -7.17
C GLY A 354 11.81 0.47 -7.12
N TYR A 355 11.36 -0.71 -7.57
CA TYR A 355 9.94 -1.06 -7.69
C TYR A 355 9.70 -2.53 -7.38
N ARG A 356 8.47 -2.88 -6.99
CA ARG A 356 8.07 -4.26 -6.72
C ARG A 356 7.52 -4.92 -7.97
N LEU A 357 8.14 -6.05 -8.36
CA LEU A 357 7.62 -6.93 -9.40
C LEU A 357 6.82 -8.06 -8.75
N VAL A 358 5.56 -8.21 -9.16
CA VAL A 358 4.60 -9.17 -8.61
C VAL A 358 4.25 -10.21 -9.67
N SER A 359 4.16 -11.47 -9.27
CA SER A 359 3.67 -12.59 -10.07
C SER A 359 2.48 -13.23 -9.36
N VAL A 360 1.34 -13.25 -10.03
CA VAL A 360 0.07 -13.84 -9.58
C VAL A 360 -0.11 -15.17 -10.30
N SER A 361 -0.49 -16.21 -9.57
CA SER A 361 -0.66 -17.57 -10.10
C SER A 361 -1.71 -18.37 -9.34
N GLY A 362 -1.99 -19.59 -9.80
CA GLY A 362 -2.81 -20.57 -9.07
C GLY A 362 -2.18 -21.10 -7.78
N GLU A 363 -0.92 -20.75 -7.49
CA GLU A 363 -0.22 -21.08 -6.23
C GLU A 363 -0.25 -19.90 -5.22
N GLY A 364 -0.79 -18.74 -5.64
CA GLY A 364 -0.88 -17.52 -4.85
C GLY A 364 -0.15 -16.34 -5.51
N ILE A 365 0.14 -15.32 -4.69
CA ILE A 365 0.90 -14.14 -5.08
C ILE A 365 2.33 -14.26 -4.54
N SER A 366 3.32 -14.05 -5.41
CA SER A 366 4.74 -14.00 -5.07
C SER A 366 5.32 -12.70 -5.63
N SER A 367 6.27 -12.07 -4.92
CA SER A 367 6.85 -10.79 -5.37
C SER A 367 8.27 -10.57 -4.85
N LEU A 368 9.01 -9.74 -5.57
CA LEU A 368 10.32 -9.23 -5.14
C LEU A 368 10.41 -7.72 -5.37
N TYR A 369 11.16 -7.05 -4.51
CA TYR A 369 11.64 -5.70 -4.76
C TYR A 369 12.86 -5.76 -5.69
N LYS A 370 12.87 -4.93 -6.74
CA LYS A 370 13.94 -4.79 -7.74
C LYS A 370 14.39 -3.34 -7.78
N GLU A 371 15.67 -3.10 -7.51
CA GLU A 371 16.29 -1.79 -7.69
C GLU A 371 16.34 -1.40 -9.17
N THR A 372 16.27 -0.10 -9.46
CA THR A 372 16.47 0.43 -10.81
C THR A 372 17.89 0.10 -11.30
N GLY A 373 18.02 -0.39 -12.54
CA GLY A 373 19.30 -0.84 -13.12
C GLY A 373 19.77 -2.23 -12.64
N ALA A 374 19.04 -2.91 -11.76
CA ALA A 374 19.39 -4.25 -11.29
C ALA A 374 19.02 -5.34 -12.32
N THR A 375 19.91 -5.56 -13.30
CA THR A 375 19.79 -6.60 -14.35
C THR A 375 19.62 -8.02 -13.79
N ARG A 376 20.06 -8.26 -12.55
CA ARG A 376 19.98 -9.53 -11.83
C ARG A 376 19.67 -9.33 -10.35
N LYS A 377 18.83 -10.20 -9.78
CA LYS A 377 18.47 -10.17 -8.36
C LYS A 377 18.37 -11.58 -7.77
N ILE A 378 18.90 -11.75 -6.56
CA ILE A 378 18.57 -12.87 -5.68
C ILE A 378 17.80 -12.30 -4.48
N HIS A 379 16.61 -12.81 -4.21
CA HIS A 379 15.81 -12.49 -3.03
C HIS A 379 15.62 -13.77 -2.22
N LEU A 380 16.33 -13.91 -1.09
CA LEU A 380 16.17 -15.02 -0.15
C LEU A 380 14.91 -14.79 0.69
N GLN A 381 13.97 -15.72 0.64
CA GLN A 381 12.73 -15.69 1.38
C GLN A 381 12.95 -16.31 2.77
N LEU A 382 13.05 -15.46 3.80
CA LEU A 382 13.09 -15.88 5.20
C LEU A 382 11.83 -15.39 5.93
N THR A 383 11.42 -16.12 6.97
CA THR A 383 10.35 -15.70 7.89
C THR A 383 10.81 -14.67 8.93
N GLY A 384 12.09 -14.32 8.93
CA GLY A 384 12.70 -13.41 9.91
C GLY A 384 14.23 -13.55 9.98
N PRO A 385 14.92 -12.63 10.67
CA PRO A 385 16.38 -12.59 10.77
C PRO A 385 16.95 -13.58 11.80
N ILE A 386 16.09 -14.25 12.58
CA ILE A 386 16.46 -15.23 13.62
C ILE A 386 15.89 -16.60 13.26
N VAL A 387 16.75 -17.55 12.91
CA VAL A 387 16.40 -18.89 12.44
C VAL A 387 16.80 -19.98 13.44
N SER A 388 16.08 -21.11 13.45
CA SER A 388 16.45 -22.29 14.25
C SER A 388 15.82 -23.58 13.72
N GLY A 389 16.42 -24.72 14.07
CA GLY A 389 15.97 -26.05 13.62
C GLY A 389 16.24 -26.28 12.13
N GLN A 390 15.26 -26.85 11.43
CA GLN A 390 15.29 -27.05 9.99
C GLN A 390 14.78 -25.78 9.31
N VAL A 391 15.61 -25.17 8.47
CA VAL A 391 15.30 -23.96 7.70
C VAL A 391 15.17 -24.34 6.23
N GLU A 392 14.10 -23.90 5.56
CA GLU A 392 14.04 -23.93 4.10
C GLU A 392 14.61 -22.63 3.57
N LEU A 393 15.72 -22.72 2.83
CA LEU A 393 16.31 -21.60 2.11
C LEU A 393 15.69 -21.57 0.72
N ALA A 394 14.54 -20.91 0.61
CA ALA A 394 13.88 -20.58 -0.65
C ALA A 394 14.39 -19.22 -1.15
N ALA A 395 14.60 -19.08 -2.46
CA ALA A 395 15.02 -17.84 -3.09
C ALA A 395 14.33 -17.62 -4.44
N LEU A 396 13.93 -16.38 -4.70
CA LEU A 396 13.51 -15.90 -6.01
C LEU A 396 14.74 -15.36 -6.75
N ILE A 397 14.95 -15.76 -8.00
CA ILE A 397 16.14 -15.42 -8.78
C ILE A 397 15.74 -14.86 -10.15
N TYR A 398 15.97 -13.56 -10.32
CA TYR A 398 15.72 -12.80 -11.55
C TYR A 398 17.02 -12.57 -12.32
N SER A 399 16.96 -12.68 -13.65
CA SER A 399 17.98 -12.21 -14.60
C SER A 399 17.31 -11.83 -15.91
N GLU A 400 17.60 -10.63 -16.43
CA GLU A 400 17.14 -10.20 -17.76
C GLU A 400 17.67 -11.11 -18.89
N HIS A 401 18.78 -11.81 -18.65
CA HIS A 401 19.46 -12.64 -19.64
C HIS A 401 18.84 -14.04 -19.78
N GLY A 402 17.82 -14.36 -18.97
CA GLY A 402 16.99 -15.55 -19.12
C GLY A 402 17.14 -16.58 -17.99
N SER A 403 17.11 -17.87 -18.37
CA SER A 403 16.88 -18.96 -17.42
C SER A 403 18.09 -19.30 -16.54
N ILE A 404 17.90 -19.24 -15.23
CA ILE A 404 18.87 -19.70 -14.23
C ILE A 404 19.16 -21.20 -14.42
N GLN A 405 20.44 -21.54 -14.60
CA GLN A 405 20.89 -22.90 -14.88
C GLN A 405 21.25 -23.65 -13.59
N GLN A 406 21.82 -22.93 -12.61
CA GLN A 406 22.27 -23.48 -11.33
C GLN A 406 22.11 -22.43 -10.24
N ALA A 407 21.83 -22.89 -9.02
CA ALA A 407 21.92 -22.10 -7.80
C ALA A 407 22.53 -22.93 -6.67
N SER A 408 23.18 -22.27 -5.73
CA SER A 408 23.74 -22.88 -4.52
C SER A 408 23.77 -21.88 -3.36
N TYR A 409 23.80 -22.39 -2.13
CA TYR A 409 24.11 -21.58 -0.95
C TYR A 409 25.37 -22.10 -0.25
N ARG A 410 26.02 -21.25 0.52
CA ARG A 410 27.15 -21.58 1.40
C ARG A 410 26.96 -20.84 2.72
N ILE A 411 27.24 -21.52 3.84
CA ILE A 411 27.30 -20.89 5.16
C ILE A 411 28.76 -20.57 5.48
N ASP A 412 29.07 -19.30 5.78
CA ASP A 412 30.41 -18.77 6.04
C ASP A 412 31.47 -19.24 4.99
N GLU A 413 32.67 -19.64 5.42
CA GLU A 413 33.70 -20.30 4.59
C GLU A 413 33.43 -21.80 4.34
N GLY A 414 32.18 -22.25 4.52
CA GLY A 414 31.77 -23.65 4.43
C GLY A 414 31.73 -24.24 3.01
N VAL A 415 31.10 -25.40 2.89
CA VAL A 415 30.90 -26.08 1.61
C VAL A 415 29.69 -25.48 0.89
N SER A 416 29.82 -25.21 -0.42
CA SER A 416 28.68 -24.85 -1.27
C SER A 416 27.76 -26.06 -1.47
N VAL A 417 26.47 -25.85 -1.23
CA VAL A 417 25.40 -26.85 -1.33
C VAL A 417 24.48 -26.45 -2.48
N PRO A 418 24.26 -27.31 -3.49
CA PRO A 418 23.39 -26.99 -4.62
C PRO A 418 21.93 -26.90 -4.17
N MET A 419 21.18 -25.98 -4.78
CA MET A 419 19.75 -25.79 -4.59
C MET A 419 18.98 -26.43 -5.76
N THR A 420 17.76 -26.91 -5.50
CA THR A 420 16.84 -27.32 -6.56
C THR A 420 16.32 -26.05 -7.24
N VAL A 421 16.65 -25.84 -8.51
CA VAL A 421 16.16 -24.71 -9.31
C VAL A 421 14.94 -25.13 -10.10
N GLU A 422 13.86 -24.36 -10.02
CA GLU A 422 12.66 -24.52 -10.84
C GLU A 422 12.45 -23.26 -11.69
N ALA A 423 12.19 -23.45 -12.99
CA ALA A 423 12.06 -22.34 -13.93
C ALA A 423 10.67 -21.73 -13.84
N GLY A 424 10.60 -20.40 -13.68
CA GLY A 424 9.36 -19.65 -13.61
C GLY A 424 9.43 -18.36 -14.45
N THR A 425 8.44 -17.49 -14.26
CA THR A 425 8.39 -16.16 -14.88
C THR A 425 7.71 -15.21 -13.89
N PRO A 426 8.28 -14.02 -13.61
CA PRO A 426 9.45 -13.43 -14.24
C PRO A 426 10.80 -13.84 -13.60
N TRP A 427 10.80 -14.74 -12.60
CA TRP A 427 11.99 -15.28 -11.94
C TRP A 427 11.95 -16.82 -11.88
N ALA A 428 13.12 -17.44 -11.72
CA ALA A 428 13.23 -18.82 -11.24
C ALA A 428 13.07 -18.87 -9.71
N THR A 429 12.70 -20.03 -9.17
CA THR A 429 12.82 -20.31 -7.74
C THR A 429 14.01 -21.24 -7.50
N ALA A 430 14.63 -21.15 -6.33
CA ALA A 430 15.66 -22.08 -5.87
C ALA A 430 15.43 -22.45 -4.41
N ALA A 431 15.44 -23.74 -4.08
CA ALA A 431 15.19 -24.24 -2.73
C ALA A 431 16.23 -25.25 -2.23
N ALA A 432 16.61 -25.16 -0.96
CA ALA A 432 17.37 -26.19 -0.24
C ALA A 432 17.09 -26.16 1.27
N ALA A 433 17.25 -27.32 1.95
CA ALA A 433 17.11 -27.42 3.40
C ALA A 433 18.46 -27.21 4.12
N TRP A 434 18.45 -26.37 5.16
CA TRP A 434 19.59 -26.11 6.04
C TRP A 434 19.25 -26.52 7.49
N ASP A 435 20.02 -27.45 8.04
CA ASP A 435 19.91 -27.85 9.45
C ASP A 435 20.80 -26.95 10.32
N THR A 436 20.16 -26.07 11.11
CA THR A 436 20.84 -25.24 12.11
C THR A 436 20.92 -25.91 13.48
N GLY A 437 20.25 -27.05 13.69
CA GLY A 437 20.11 -27.72 14.99
C GLY A 437 21.39 -28.32 15.59
N LEU A 438 22.50 -28.30 14.84
CA LEU A 438 23.84 -28.67 15.29
C LEU A 438 24.84 -27.50 15.28
N LEU A 439 24.41 -26.30 14.91
CA LEU A 439 25.22 -25.08 14.99
C LEU A 439 25.25 -24.54 16.43
N ALA A 440 26.20 -23.63 16.69
CA ALA A 440 26.16 -22.83 17.91
C ALA A 440 25.16 -21.69 17.74
N GLU A 441 24.67 -21.12 18.85
CA GLU A 441 23.97 -19.84 18.76
C GLU A 441 24.96 -18.73 18.40
N GLY A 442 24.62 -17.90 17.42
CA GLY A 442 25.53 -16.90 16.86
C GLY A 442 25.06 -16.36 15.51
N TYR A 443 25.91 -15.55 14.88
CA TYR A 443 25.65 -14.96 13.56
C TYR A 443 26.38 -15.76 12.48
N TYR A 444 25.70 -15.93 11.34
CA TYR A 444 26.14 -16.73 10.21
C TYR A 444 25.88 -15.99 8.91
N SER A 445 26.84 -16.03 7.97
CA SER A 445 26.65 -15.53 6.61
C SER A 445 26.06 -16.64 5.72
N ILE A 446 24.98 -16.32 5.00
CA ILE A 446 24.46 -17.12 3.89
C ILE A 446 24.90 -16.46 2.58
N THR A 447 25.93 -17.00 1.93
CA THR A 447 26.26 -16.63 0.55
C THR A 447 25.40 -17.45 -0.42
N LEU A 448 24.42 -16.83 -1.08
CA LEU A 448 23.73 -17.41 -2.24
C LEU A 448 24.53 -17.12 -3.52
N THR A 449 24.51 -18.06 -4.45
CA THR A 449 25.18 -17.98 -5.76
C THR A 449 24.24 -18.54 -6.83
N ALA A 450 24.09 -17.82 -7.94
CA ALA A 450 23.28 -18.20 -9.09
C ALA A 450 24.06 -18.04 -10.40
N ASP A 451 23.69 -18.79 -11.43
CA ASP A 451 24.31 -18.74 -12.76
C ASP A 451 23.23 -18.80 -13.86
N ASP A 452 23.25 -17.83 -14.78
CA ASP A 452 22.31 -17.73 -15.91
C ASP A 452 22.91 -18.21 -17.25
N GLY A 453 24.16 -18.65 -17.25
CA GLY A 453 24.93 -18.99 -18.45
C GLY A 453 25.59 -17.82 -19.18
N VAL A 454 25.36 -16.58 -18.73
CA VAL A 454 26.17 -15.41 -19.12
C VAL A 454 27.23 -15.17 -18.05
N GLU A 455 26.84 -15.11 -16.77
CA GLU A 455 27.78 -15.08 -15.65
C GLU A 455 27.20 -15.63 -14.33
N THR A 456 28.10 -15.83 -13.36
CA THR A 456 27.77 -16.24 -12.00
C THR A 456 27.68 -15.01 -11.08
N PHE A 457 26.58 -14.87 -10.34
CA PHE A 457 26.30 -13.74 -9.45
C PHE A 457 25.91 -14.19 -8.03
N THR A 458 26.06 -13.31 -7.04
CA THR A 458 25.95 -13.68 -5.61
C THR A 458 25.21 -12.63 -4.78
N ARG A 459 24.49 -13.07 -3.74
CA ARG A 459 24.00 -12.24 -2.63
C ARG A 459 24.47 -12.82 -1.32
N GLU A 460 24.89 -11.97 -0.39
CA GLU A 460 25.16 -12.36 0.99
C GLU A 460 24.00 -11.89 1.89
N VAL A 461 23.63 -12.71 2.89
CA VAL A 461 22.60 -12.40 3.89
C VAL A 461 23.11 -12.84 5.26
N SER A 462 23.19 -11.93 6.21
CA SER A 462 23.48 -12.26 7.62
C SER A 462 22.21 -12.77 8.30
N VAL A 463 22.32 -13.79 9.15
CA VAL A 463 21.25 -14.26 10.03
C VAL A 463 21.77 -14.61 11.42
N LYS A 464 20.91 -14.54 12.43
CA LYS A 464 21.16 -15.12 13.75
C LYS A 464 20.59 -16.53 13.82
N VAL A 465 21.42 -17.51 14.19
CA VAL A 465 20.94 -18.82 14.64
C VAL A 465 20.68 -18.75 16.14
N SER A 466 19.41 -18.87 16.56
CA SER A 466 19.06 -18.97 17.99
C SER A 466 17.64 -19.51 18.18
N ALA A 467 17.44 -20.29 19.25
CA ALA A 467 16.11 -20.72 19.67
C ALA A 467 15.31 -19.60 20.37
N ASN A 468 15.95 -18.48 20.72
CA ASN A 468 15.33 -17.31 21.32
C ASN A 468 15.10 -16.21 20.27
N GLN A 469 13.83 -15.79 20.13
CA GLN A 469 13.41 -14.74 19.19
C GLN A 469 13.48 -13.32 19.80
N THR A 470 13.65 -13.19 21.12
CA THR A 470 13.86 -11.90 21.79
C THR A 470 15.34 -11.54 21.78
N VAL A 471 15.71 -10.40 21.20
CA VAL A 471 17.10 -9.93 21.06
C VAL A 471 17.47 -8.96 22.20
N PRO A 472 18.61 -9.13 22.88
CA PRO A 472 19.13 -8.12 23.81
C PRO A 472 19.46 -6.83 23.07
N ILE A 473 19.13 -5.67 23.66
CA ILE A 473 19.12 -4.39 22.94
C ILE A 473 20.50 -4.04 22.35
N LYS A 474 21.58 -4.27 23.12
CA LYS A 474 22.94 -4.03 22.62
C LYS A 474 23.36 -4.99 21.51
N GLU A 475 22.87 -6.22 21.52
CA GLU A 475 23.18 -7.22 20.48
C GLU A 475 22.55 -6.81 19.13
N MET A 476 21.29 -6.37 19.17
CA MET A 476 20.58 -5.83 18.01
C MET A 476 21.31 -4.62 17.40
N LEU A 477 21.74 -3.65 18.24
CA LEU A 477 22.46 -2.46 17.77
C LEU A 477 23.87 -2.78 17.25
N GLN A 478 24.54 -3.82 17.77
CA GLN A 478 25.85 -4.27 17.28
C GLN A 478 25.78 -5.04 15.96
N HIS A 479 24.64 -5.67 15.66
CA HIS A 479 24.42 -6.45 14.44
C HIS A 479 23.28 -5.86 13.59
N PHE A 480 23.11 -4.54 13.63
CA PHE A 480 21.98 -3.82 13.06
C PHE A 480 21.65 -4.19 11.61
N GLU A 481 22.65 -4.32 10.73
CA GLU A 481 22.45 -4.72 9.31
C GLU A 481 21.87 -6.14 9.13
N THR A 482 21.84 -6.97 10.18
CA THR A 482 21.15 -8.28 10.20
C THR A 482 19.66 -8.15 10.48
N TYR A 483 19.25 -7.00 11.02
CA TYR A 483 17.92 -6.75 11.58
C TYR A 483 17.17 -5.59 10.90
N GLN A 484 17.87 -4.73 10.16
CA GLN A 484 17.27 -3.60 9.45
C GLN A 484 16.17 -4.08 8.49
N GLY A 485 15.02 -3.39 8.46
CA GLY A 485 13.85 -3.78 7.67
C GLY A 485 13.05 -4.99 8.20
N TRP A 486 13.56 -5.73 9.19
CA TRP A 486 12.87 -6.90 9.73
C TRP A 486 12.13 -6.63 11.04
N TYR A 487 11.01 -7.32 11.25
CA TYR A 487 10.42 -7.44 12.59
C TYR A 487 11.36 -8.16 13.57
N VAL A 488 11.73 -7.50 14.66
CA VAL A 488 12.52 -8.02 15.78
C VAL A 488 11.74 -7.86 17.08
N THR A 489 11.79 -8.86 17.96
CA THR A 489 11.23 -8.75 19.31
C THR A 489 12.31 -8.29 20.28
N ILE A 490 12.03 -7.26 21.07
CA ILE A 490 12.91 -6.75 22.13
C ILE A 490 12.12 -6.57 23.44
N GLU A 491 12.78 -6.80 24.57
CA GLU A 491 12.18 -6.68 25.90
C GLU A 491 12.95 -5.68 26.77
N GLY A 492 12.23 -4.83 27.51
CA GLY A 492 12.85 -3.76 28.28
C GLY A 492 11.92 -3.06 29.27
N THR A 493 12.50 -2.28 30.17
CA THR A 493 11.77 -1.40 31.08
C THR A 493 11.55 -0.05 30.41
N VAL A 494 10.31 0.45 30.43
CA VAL A 494 9.96 1.79 29.92
C VAL A 494 10.62 2.85 30.79
N MET A 495 11.54 3.63 30.20
CA MET A 495 12.24 4.73 30.85
C MET A 495 11.55 6.08 30.60
N VAL A 496 10.96 6.24 29.42
CA VAL A 496 10.15 7.39 28.97
C VAL A 496 9.11 6.84 28.00
N ALA A 497 7.88 7.35 28.03
CA ALA A 497 6.89 7.16 26.97
C ALA A 497 6.12 8.47 26.78
N MET A 498 5.95 8.89 25.53
CA MET A 498 5.28 10.13 25.14
C MET A 498 4.51 9.87 23.85
N PHE A 499 3.22 9.56 23.99
CA PHE A 499 2.26 9.36 22.89
C PHE A 499 1.20 10.47 22.95
N GLY A 500 0.78 10.99 21.80
CA GLY A 500 -0.06 12.19 21.72
C GLY A 500 0.47 13.40 22.52
N PRO A 501 1.79 13.73 22.51
CA PRO A 501 2.27 14.95 23.15
C PRO A 501 1.64 16.20 22.50
N PRO A 502 1.52 17.33 23.21
CA PRO A 502 0.87 18.52 22.66
C PRO A 502 1.47 18.97 21.32
N LEU A 503 0.61 19.17 20.32
CA LEU A 503 0.87 19.42 18.89
C LEU A 503 1.07 18.17 18.00
N ALA A 504 1.41 17.01 18.56
CA ALA A 504 1.38 15.74 17.85
C ALA A 504 -0.01 15.08 17.90
N GLU A 505 -0.14 13.91 17.26
CA GLU A 505 -1.41 13.21 17.02
C GLU A 505 -1.56 11.96 17.91
N GLU A 506 -2.78 11.44 18.08
CA GLU A 506 -3.09 10.58 19.25
C GLU A 506 -2.33 9.23 19.29
N GLY A 507 -2.01 8.63 18.13
CA GLY A 507 -1.10 7.47 18.05
C GLY A 507 0.35 7.79 17.74
N ALA A 508 0.69 9.05 17.46
CA ALA A 508 2.04 9.49 17.16
C ALA A 508 2.87 9.69 18.44
N GLY A 509 4.17 9.39 18.39
CA GLY A 509 5.10 9.70 19.47
C GLY A 509 6.29 8.76 19.57
N GLY A 510 6.75 8.51 20.79
CA GLY A 510 7.87 7.61 21.03
C GLY A 510 8.09 7.23 22.48
N MET A 511 8.91 6.19 22.68
CA MET A 511 9.29 5.67 23.98
C MET A 511 10.77 5.28 24.03
N LYS A 512 11.33 5.29 25.24
CA LYS A 512 12.63 4.67 25.55
C LYS A 512 12.39 3.39 26.32
N ILE A 513 13.00 2.30 25.88
CA ILE A 513 13.11 1.07 26.68
C ILE A 513 14.57 0.70 26.91
N SER A 514 14.86 0.17 28.10
CA SER A 514 16.19 -0.27 28.52
C SER A 514 16.14 -1.68 29.10
N ASP A 515 17.11 -2.52 28.72
CA ASP A 515 17.32 -3.85 29.27
C ASP A 515 18.59 -3.84 30.16
N ALA A 516 19.19 -5.01 30.41
CA ALA A 516 20.45 -5.11 31.14
C ALA A 516 21.70 -4.82 30.27
N THR A 517 21.54 -4.56 28.97
CA THR A 517 22.64 -4.49 27.99
C THR A 517 22.78 -3.11 27.32
N GLY A 518 21.67 -2.39 27.11
CA GLY A 518 21.61 -1.15 26.38
C GLY A 518 20.26 -0.42 26.53
N THR A 519 19.92 0.39 25.53
CA THR A 519 18.70 1.21 25.47
C THR A 519 18.40 1.50 24.00
N VAL A 520 17.13 1.67 23.63
CA VAL A 520 16.74 2.20 22.31
C VAL A 520 15.72 3.31 22.45
N VAL A 521 15.65 4.15 21.42
CA VAL A 521 14.49 5.00 21.14
C VAL A 521 13.61 4.24 20.14
N ILE A 522 12.34 4.04 20.50
CA ILE A 522 11.30 3.50 19.64
C ILE A 522 10.38 4.66 19.27
N TYR A 523 10.22 4.93 17.98
CA TYR A 523 9.19 5.86 17.50
C TYR A 523 7.95 5.07 17.09
N THR A 524 6.78 5.70 17.18
CA THR A 524 5.50 5.02 17.10
C THR A 524 4.50 5.85 16.29
N GLY A 525 3.94 5.23 15.25
CA GLY A 525 3.06 5.86 14.29
C GLY A 525 3.80 6.77 13.30
N GLU A 526 3.66 6.44 12.02
CA GLU A 526 3.44 7.49 11.03
C GLU A 526 2.02 8.06 11.21
N CYS A 527 1.72 9.16 10.53
CA CYS A 527 0.65 10.09 10.91
C CYS A 527 -0.70 9.38 11.14
N LYS A 528 -1.42 9.83 12.18
CA LYS A 528 -2.79 9.39 12.54
C LYS A 528 -3.05 7.90 12.82
N SER A 529 -2.01 7.12 13.10
CA SER A 529 -2.15 5.82 13.77
C SER A 529 -3.12 5.87 14.99
N PRO A 530 -3.90 4.81 15.28
CA PRO A 530 -4.82 4.77 16.41
C PRO A 530 -4.15 4.99 17.79
N PRO A 531 -4.89 5.51 18.82
CA PRO A 531 -4.32 5.86 20.11
C PRO A 531 -3.62 4.70 20.84
N LEU A 532 -2.37 4.93 21.25
CA LEU A 532 -1.51 3.91 21.86
C LEU A 532 -1.85 3.66 23.34
N PRO A 533 -1.64 2.43 23.86
CA PRO A 533 -1.94 2.10 25.24
C PRO A 533 -1.04 2.88 26.21
N SER A 534 -1.63 3.47 27.25
CA SER A 534 -0.90 4.28 28.23
C SER A 534 0.17 3.46 28.99
N LEU A 535 1.44 3.71 28.69
CA LEU A 535 2.59 3.12 29.38
C LEU A 535 3.01 3.97 30.57
N SER A 536 3.36 3.31 31.68
CA SER A 536 3.99 3.95 32.84
C SER A 536 5.50 3.75 32.82
N VAL A 537 6.26 4.74 33.27
CA VAL A 537 7.70 4.59 33.51
C VAL A 537 7.90 3.52 34.59
N GLY A 538 8.76 2.53 34.31
CA GLY A 538 8.98 1.35 35.15
C GLY A 538 8.15 0.12 34.76
N THR A 539 7.22 0.21 33.80
CA THR A 539 6.56 -0.98 33.21
C THR A 539 7.58 -1.80 32.41
N TYR A 540 7.56 -3.12 32.56
CA TYR A 540 8.32 -4.04 31.70
C TYR A 540 7.47 -4.42 30.48
N VAL A 541 8.05 -4.38 29.28
CA VAL A 541 7.36 -4.60 28.01
C VAL A 541 8.14 -5.53 27.10
N SER A 542 7.40 -6.28 26.27
CA SER A 542 7.89 -6.85 25.03
C SER A 542 7.33 -6.03 23.88
N VAL A 543 8.17 -5.70 22.90
CA VAL A 543 7.80 -4.88 21.74
C VAL A 543 8.37 -5.54 20.47
N ARG A 544 7.52 -5.75 19.46
CA ARG A 544 7.99 -5.98 18.09
C ARG A 544 8.30 -4.63 17.44
N VAL A 545 9.46 -4.52 16.83
CA VAL A 545 9.92 -3.30 16.15
C VAL A 545 10.57 -3.64 14.82
N VAL A 546 10.61 -2.67 13.91
CA VAL A 546 11.46 -2.70 12.71
C VAL A 546 12.63 -1.73 12.93
N PRO A 547 13.89 -2.20 12.98
CA PRO A 547 15.07 -1.34 13.00
C PRO A 547 15.24 -0.62 11.65
N LEU A 548 15.43 0.69 11.70
CA LEU A 548 15.50 1.57 10.51
C LEU A 548 16.64 2.58 10.66
N ARG A 549 17.28 2.94 9.54
CA ARG A 549 18.42 3.86 9.48
C ARG A 549 18.07 5.08 8.65
N PHE A 550 17.94 6.21 9.32
CA PHE A 550 17.70 7.51 8.69
C PHE A 550 19.02 8.25 8.49
N SER A 551 19.27 8.87 7.33
CA SER A 551 20.50 9.64 7.11
C SER A 551 20.47 10.98 7.85
N TRP A 552 21.65 11.43 8.28
CA TRP A 552 21.75 12.75 8.91
C TRP A 552 21.60 13.90 7.90
N ALA A 553 21.72 13.62 6.60
CA ALA A 553 21.42 14.58 5.55
C ALA A 553 19.92 14.88 5.54
N PHE A 554 19.08 13.87 5.34
CA PHE A 554 17.62 13.97 5.42
C PHE A 554 17.16 14.62 6.73
N ILE A 555 17.61 14.11 7.88
CA ILE A 555 17.18 14.63 9.22
C ILE A 555 17.58 16.10 9.47
N THR A 556 18.51 16.69 8.70
CA THR A 556 18.95 18.09 8.90
C THR A 556 18.91 18.99 7.67
N ASP A 557 18.29 18.55 6.58
CA ASP A 557 18.05 19.46 5.46
C ASP A 557 16.93 20.46 5.82
N ALA A 558 17.31 21.71 6.04
CA ALA A 558 16.40 22.79 6.39
C ALA A 558 15.79 23.49 5.15
N ASP A 559 16.20 23.09 3.95
CA ASP A 559 15.58 23.48 2.67
C ASP A 559 14.64 22.37 2.13
N ASP A 560 14.65 21.16 2.70
CA ASP A 560 13.67 20.09 2.41
C ASP A 560 12.31 20.34 3.11
N PRO A 561 11.22 20.58 2.36
CA PRO A 561 9.90 20.81 2.93
C PRO A 561 9.08 19.53 3.12
N ASP A 562 9.63 18.34 2.81
CA ASP A 562 9.07 17.02 3.16
C ASP A 562 9.55 16.54 4.54
N HIS A 563 10.14 17.43 5.35
CA HIS A 563 10.13 17.32 6.82
C HIS A 563 8.69 17.29 7.36
N GLU A 564 8.08 16.10 7.31
CA GLU A 564 6.97 15.77 8.20
C GLU A 564 7.36 16.17 9.64
N GLY A 565 6.40 16.67 10.42
CA GLY A 565 6.66 17.13 11.79
C GLY A 565 7.17 16.04 12.75
N THR A 566 7.24 14.79 12.30
CA THR A 566 7.91 13.63 12.91
C THR A 566 9.44 13.72 12.82
N PHE A 567 10.02 14.27 11.75
CA PHE A 567 11.47 14.34 11.50
C PHE A 567 12.14 15.55 12.17
N GLU A 568 11.54 16.74 12.16
CA GLU A 568 11.94 17.86 13.05
C GLU A 568 11.93 17.42 14.53
N GLN A 569 10.99 16.53 14.88
CA GLN A 569 10.93 15.92 16.21
C GLN A 569 12.11 14.97 16.47
N MET A 570 12.68 14.28 15.48
CA MET A 570 13.88 13.46 15.67
C MET A 570 15.12 14.31 15.97
N GLU A 571 15.35 15.41 15.23
CA GLU A 571 16.49 16.30 15.49
C GLU A 571 16.37 16.99 16.86
N SER A 572 15.21 17.62 17.13
CA SER A 572 14.94 18.28 18.41
C SER A 572 14.91 17.32 19.61
N GLN A 573 14.68 16.02 19.38
CA GLN A 573 14.77 14.95 20.38
C GLN A 573 16.12 14.19 20.39
N LEU A 574 17.18 14.72 19.77
CA LEU A 574 18.57 14.22 19.96
C LEU A 574 18.96 14.02 21.44
N PHE A 575 18.39 14.81 22.36
CA PHE A 575 18.62 14.65 23.80
C PHE A 575 18.06 13.32 24.36
N LEU A 576 17.07 12.71 23.70
CA LEU A 576 16.64 11.35 23.99
C LEU A 576 17.68 10.33 23.51
N MET A 577 18.30 10.54 22.36
CA MET A 577 19.33 9.64 21.83
C MET A 577 20.68 9.77 22.58
N SER A 578 20.88 10.90 23.27
CA SER A 578 22.05 11.16 24.11
C SER A 578 22.29 10.08 25.18
N GLY A 579 23.52 9.56 25.21
CA GLY A 579 23.95 8.49 26.10
C GLY A 579 23.61 7.07 25.63
N VAL A 580 22.96 6.91 24.47
CA VAL A 580 22.63 5.59 23.91
C VAL A 580 23.71 5.15 22.92
N GLU A 581 24.48 4.13 23.29
CA GLU A 581 25.52 3.53 22.45
C GLU A 581 24.90 2.80 21.24
N GLY A 582 25.29 3.16 20.02
CA GLY A 582 24.85 2.50 18.78
C GLY A 582 23.65 3.14 18.07
N VAL A 583 22.95 4.11 18.68
CA VAL A 583 21.82 4.82 18.02
C VAL A 583 22.30 5.98 17.12
N VAL A 584 23.40 6.64 17.46
CA VAL A 584 23.95 7.76 16.68
C VAL A 584 25.17 7.28 15.89
N GLU A 585 25.04 7.18 14.57
CA GLU A 585 26.11 6.80 13.65
C GLU A 585 26.99 8.02 13.35
N LYS A 586 28.32 7.81 13.27
CA LYS A 586 29.30 8.90 13.12
C LYS A 586 30.43 8.57 12.16
N ASP A 587 30.94 9.59 11.48
CA ASP A 587 32.13 9.49 10.64
C ASP A 587 33.44 9.47 11.46
N GLY A 588 34.57 9.42 10.76
CA GLY A 588 35.91 9.40 11.37
C GLY A 588 36.34 10.72 12.04
N ASP A 589 35.67 11.84 11.75
CA ASP A 589 35.91 13.15 12.36
C ASP A 589 34.95 13.42 13.54
N GLY A 590 33.91 12.60 13.70
CA GLY A 590 32.94 12.63 14.79
C GLY A 590 31.64 13.37 14.48
N ASN A 591 31.39 13.74 13.22
CA ASN A 591 30.11 14.28 12.76
C ASN A 591 29.03 13.18 12.80
N ILE A 592 27.75 13.54 12.90
CA ILE A 592 26.65 12.57 12.77
C ILE A 592 26.43 12.30 11.28
N VAL A 593 26.20 11.03 10.91
CA VAL A 593 25.91 10.63 9.51
C VAL A 593 24.61 9.84 9.35
N ALA A 594 24.09 9.24 10.43
CA ALA A 594 22.76 8.61 10.46
C ALA A 594 22.25 8.42 11.90
N LEU A 595 20.95 8.19 12.03
CA LEU A 595 20.30 7.70 13.25
C LEU A 595 19.75 6.28 13.01
N ARG A 596 20.03 5.37 13.96
CA ARG A 596 19.56 3.99 13.98
C ARG A 596 18.43 3.87 14.99
N LEU A 597 17.19 3.92 14.50
CA LEU A 597 15.97 3.99 15.28
C LEU A 597 15.15 2.69 15.15
N MET A 598 14.09 2.59 15.94
CA MET A 598 13.20 1.42 15.98
C MET A 598 11.78 1.91 15.73
N ARG A 599 11.11 1.43 14.68
CA ARG A 599 9.69 1.69 14.41
C ARG A 599 8.83 0.65 15.12
N MET A 600 7.81 1.07 15.85
CA MET A 600 6.69 0.20 16.21
C MET A 600 5.58 0.40 15.17
N VAL A 601 5.19 -0.68 14.48
CA VAL A 601 4.31 -0.60 13.30
C VAL A 601 2.84 -0.54 13.71
N SER A 602 2.43 -1.37 14.68
CA SER A 602 1.05 -1.38 15.21
C SER A 602 1.00 -1.29 16.73
N ALA A 603 -0.12 -0.79 17.26
CA ALA A 603 -0.45 -0.87 18.68
C ALA A 603 -0.47 -2.32 19.22
N SER A 604 -0.71 -3.32 18.35
CA SER A 604 -0.68 -4.75 18.70
C SER A 604 0.73 -5.32 18.91
N ASP A 605 1.78 -4.62 18.47
CA ASP A 605 3.17 -5.06 18.65
C ASP A 605 3.70 -4.85 20.07
N LEU A 606 2.96 -4.13 20.92
CA LEU A 606 3.33 -3.76 22.29
C LEU A 606 2.57 -4.59 23.33
N THR A 607 3.30 -5.41 24.10
CA THR A 607 2.76 -6.19 25.22
C THR A 607 3.38 -5.76 26.55
N GLN A 608 2.54 -5.43 27.54
CA GLN A 608 2.99 -5.22 28.93
C GLN A 608 3.16 -6.57 29.64
N ILE A 609 4.31 -6.80 30.25
CA ILE A 609 4.63 -8.01 31.02
C ILE A 609 4.40 -7.73 32.52
N SER A 610 3.68 -8.63 33.19
CA SER A 610 3.20 -8.52 34.58
C SER A 610 4.00 -9.35 35.60
#